data_AF-A0A971CC05-F1
#
_entry.id   AF-A0A971CC05-F1
#
_cell.length_a   1.000
_cell.length_b   1.000
_cell.length_c   1.000
_cell.angle_alpha   90.00
_cell.angle_beta   90.00
_cell.angle_gamma   90.00
#
_symmetry.space_group_name_H-M   'P 1'
#
loop_
_entity.id
_entity.type
_entity.pdbx_description
1 polymer ?
#
loop_
_entity_poly.entity_id
_entity_poly.type
_entity_poly.pdbx_seq_one_letter_code
_entity_poly.pdbx_strand_id
1 'polypeptide(L)'
;MRRPVPGIEEEPVPAGRITMIRPSRTPRTRRRRLPSRLQATAPAVPASKPVRAQVYEDHDLSPEQREAWWTDLVNWVAWLHDAYELSTDQRLPECWYQHPGLVQELAALRAWRAEIYTPPTDPDGRPAPVWGNGGSARAWHGELRNVLRAATTEYAVRCRAGHKPPASLISGDEDLRQEWAQAIPEPLRPPAGAPPPPGGPSSGCLEVSHQHMSALIETGHAHALCPHIPGYVHHDGTWWVAGPEQTWLAVTDPTLADHLDAAAATWARAQAATAAYTPTPRQAHHH
;
A
#
# COMPACT_ATOMS: atom_id res chain seq x y z
N MET A 1 30.87 -62.53 -4.60
CA MET A 1 31.00 -62.27 -6.05
C MET A 1 29.63 -61.93 -6.60
N ARG A 2 29.30 -60.63 -6.71
CA ARG A 2 28.01 -60.15 -7.24
C ARG A 2 28.18 -59.89 -8.73
N ARG A 3 27.33 -60.51 -9.55
CA ARG A 3 27.27 -60.35 -11.01
C ARG A 3 26.77 -58.95 -11.39
N PRO A 4 27.28 -58.35 -12.47
CA PRO A 4 26.79 -57.06 -12.97
C PRO A 4 25.49 -57.20 -13.78
N VAL A 5 24.62 -56.20 -13.66
CA VAL A 5 23.41 -56.00 -14.47
C VAL A 5 23.80 -55.24 -15.75
N PRO A 6 23.38 -55.68 -16.95
CA PRO A 6 23.72 -55.02 -18.21
C PRO A 6 22.71 -53.93 -18.62
N GLY A 7 23.26 -52.87 -19.21
CA GLY A 7 22.76 -52.27 -20.45
C GLY A 7 21.46 -51.48 -20.41
N ILE A 8 21.59 -50.16 -20.29
CA ILE A 8 20.58 -49.19 -20.69
C ILE A 8 20.79 -48.99 -22.20
N GLU A 9 19.92 -49.56 -23.04
CA GLU A 9 19.86 -49.24 -24.46
C GLU A 9 18.87 -48.09 -24.65
N GLU A 10 19.40 -46.91 -24.97
CA GLU A 10 18.63 -45.79 -25.53
C GLU A 10 18.29 -46.12 -26.99
N GLU A 11 17.01 -46.35 -27.27
CA GLU A 11 16.49 -46.45 -28.63
C GLU A 11 15.85 -45.11 -29.06
N PRO A 12 16.22 -44.55 -30.23
CA PRO A 12 15.82 -43.21 -30.65
C PRO A 12 14.37 -43.15 -31.15
N VAL A 13 13.58 -42.23 -30.59
CA VAL A 13 12.22 -41.95 -31.04
C VAL A 13 12.25 -41.22 -32.40
N PRO A 14 11.59 -41.75 -33.46
CA PRO A 14 11.55 -41.10 -34.76
C PRO A 14 10.62 -39.88 -34.77
N ALA A 15 11.10 -38.79 -35.37
CA ALA A 15 10.34 -37.58 -35.66
C ALA A 15 9.18 -37.86 -36.64
N GLY A 16 7.94 -37.82 -36.12
CA GLY A 16 6.72 -38.06 -36.87
C GLY A 16 5.78 -36.85 -36.91
N ARG A 17 5.91 -36.06 -37.99
CA ARG A 17 4.84 -35.39 -38.77
C ARG A 17 3.68 -34.71 -38.00
N ILE A 18 3.78 -33.38 -37.90
CA ILE A 18 2.68 -32.47 -37.53
C ILE A 18 1.61 -32.48 -38.63
N THR A 19 0.45 -33.09 -38.37
CA THR A 19 -0.76 -32.90 -39.18
C THR A 19 -1.48 -31.62 -38.76
N MET A 20 -1.59 -30.67 -39.69
CA MET A 20 -2.37 -29.45 -39.54
C MET A 20 -3.87 -29.78 -39.35
N ILE A 21 -4.41 -29.46 -38.19
CA ILE A 21 -5.85 -29.51 -37.92
C ILE A 21 -6.48 -28.26 -38.52
N ARG A 22 -7.25 -28.45 -39.59
CA ARG A 22 -8.15 -27.45 -40.19
C ARG A 22 -9.23 -27.04 -39.17
N PRO A 23 -9.55 -25.75 -39.00
CA PRO A 23 -10.69 -25.34 -38.19
C PRO A 23 -11.99 -25.61 -38.94
N SER A 24 -12.76 -26.57 -38.44
CA SER A 24 -14.11 -26.87 -38.91
C SER A 24 -15.09 -25.76 -38.48
N ARG A 25 -15.72 -25.11 -39.47
CA ARG A 25 -16.86 -24.20 -39.29
C ARG A 25 -18.04 -24.93 -38.64
N THR A 26 -18.45 -24.50 -37.46
CA THR A 26 -19.74 -24.87 -36.84
C THR A 26 -20.78 -23.76 -37.06
N PRO A 27 -22.07 -24.11 -37.26
CA PRO A 27 -23.11 -23.16 -37.65
C PRO A 27 -23.65 -22.36 -36.46
N ARG A 28 -23.96 -21.08 -36.73
CA ARG A 28 -24.56 -20.12 -35.80
C ARG A 28 -25.91 -20.62 -35.27
N THR A 29 -25.97 -20.98 -34.00
CA THR A 29 -27.23 -21.13 -33.28
C THR A 29 -27.81 -19.75 -32.95
N ARG A 30 -29.02 -19.53 -33.46
CA ARG A 30 -29.79 -18.29 -33.36
C ARG A 30 -30.26 -18.11 -31.91
N ARG A 31 -29.57 -17.26 -31.13
CA ARG A 31 -30.00 -16.90 -29.77
C ARG A 31 -31.32 -16.12 -29.85
N ARG A 32 -32.41 -16.78 -29.48
CA ARG A 32 -33.76 -16.23 -29.37
C ARG A 32 -33.75 -15.19 -28.25
N ARG A 33 -34.01 -13.91 -28.57
CA ARG A 33 -34.23 -12.85 -27.58
C ARG A 33 -35.51 -13.18 -26.79
N LEU A 34 -35.39 -13.34 -25.48
CA LEU A 34 -36.53 -13.24 -24.57
C LEU A 34 -36.70 -11.77 -24.13
N PRO A 35 -37.94 -11.29 -23.96
CA PRO A 35 -38.22 -9.91 -23.61
C PRO A 35 -37.81 -9.58 -22.17
N SER A 36 -37.17 -8.43 -22.04
CA SER A 36 -36.80 -7.76 -20.80
C SER A 36 -38.06 -7.26 -20.09
N ARG A 37 -38.49 -7.92 -19.00
CA ARG A 37 -39.37 -7.28 -17.99
C ARG A 37 -39.37 -8.03 -16.66
N LEU A 38 -38.40 -7.73 -15.80
CA LEU A 38 -38.56 -7.70 -14.35
C LEU A 38 -37.70 -6.55 -13.82
N GLN A 39 -38.28 -5.35 -13.78
CA GLN A 39 -37.76 -4.27 -12.94
C GLN A 39 -38.11 -4.63 -11.50
N ALA A 40 -37.15 -5.19 -10.77
CA ALA A 40 -37.19 -5.18 -9.32
C ALA A 40 -36.66 -3.82 -8.87
N THR A 41 -37.54 -2.97 -8.36
CA THR A 41 -37.19 -1.75 -7.63
C THR A 41 -36.43 -2.15 -6.37
N ALA A 42 -35.10 -2.19 -6.44
CA ALA A 42 -34.25 -2.23 -5.27
C ALA A 42 -34.35 -0.88 -4.55
N PRO A 43 -34.55 -0.85 -3.21
CA PRO A 43 -34.53 0.40 -2.47
C PRO A 43 -33.16 1.06 -2.61
N ALA A 44 -33.17 2.36 -2.88
CA ALA A 44 -31.96 3.17 -2.99
C ALA A 44 -31.27 3.23 -1.62
N VAL A 45 -30.22 2.43 -1.46
CA VAL A 45 -29.23 2.61 -0.39
C VAL A 45 -28.50 3.92 -0.73
N PRO A 46 -28.47 4.92 0.17
CA PRO A 46 -27.72 6.14 -0.10
C PRO A 46 -26.26 5.76 -0.35
N ALA A 47 -25.69 6.29 -1.44
CA ALA A 47 -24.30 6.09 -1.78
C ALA A 47 -23.41 6.75 -0.73
N SER A 48 -23.09 6.01 0.33
CA SER A 48 -21.99 6.36 1.22
C SER A 48 -20.71 6.38 0.39
N LYS A 49 -19.99 7.50 0.41
CA LYS A 49 -18.63 7.58 -0.12
C LYS A 49 -17.84 6.37 0.39
N PRO A 50 -17.08 5.66 -0.45
CA PRO A 50 -16.25 4.57 0.05
C PRO A 50 -15.29 5.16 1.08
N VAL A 51 -15.54 4.87 2.34
CA VAL A 51 -14.61 5.16 3.42
C VAL A 51 -13.37 4.34 3.07
N ARG A 52 -12.26 5.04 2.80
CA ARG A 52 -10.96 4.37 2.61
C ARG A 52 -10.77 3.42 3.78
N ALA A 53 -10.33 2.20 3.54
CA ALA A 53 -9.83 1.37 4.63
C ALA A 53 -8.51 2.00 5.10
N GLN A 54 -8.61 2.98 5.99
CA GLN A 54 -7.44 3.55 6.64
C GLN A 54 -6.87 2.51 7.59
N VAL A 55 -5.55 2.45 7.66
CA VAL A 55 -4.87 1.78 8.77
C VAL A 55 -5.09 2.69 9.96
N TYR A 56 -5.98 2.29 10.86
CA TYR A 56 -6.20 2.99 12.12
C TYR A 56 -5.35 2.34 13.20
N GLU A 57 -4.57 3.15 13.91
CA GLU A 57 -4.02 2.73 15.18
C GLU A 57 -5.16 2.82 16.21
N ASP A 58 -5.51 1.70 16.86
CA ASP A 58 -6.72 1.56 17.69
C ASP A 58 -6.86 2.63 18.79
N HIS A 59 -5.75 3.21 19.23
CA HIS A 59 -5.73 4.24 20.27
C HIS A 59 -6.24 5.62 19.80
N ASP A 60 -6.30 5.86 18.49
CA ASP A 60 -6.74 7.14 17.91
C ASP A 60 -8.24 7.18 17.57
N LEU A 61 -8.94 6.05 17.70
CA LEU A 61 -10.35 5.93 17.35
C LEU A 61 -11.29 6.38 18.48
N SER A 62 -12.33 7.13 18.13
CA SER A 62 -13.48 7.31 19.01
C SER A 62 -14.14 5.95 19.31
N PRO A 63 -14.87 5.80 20.43
CA PRO A 63 -15.56 4.55 20.74
C PRO A 63 -16.48 4.05 19.62
N GLU A 64 -17.22 4.95 18.98
CA GLU A 64 -18.13 4.64 17.88
C GLU A 64 -17.37 4.22 16.61
N GLN A 65 -16.26 4.91 16.31
CA GLN A 65 -15.39 4.55 15.19
C GLN A 65 -14.74 3.19 15.40
N ARG A 66 -14.32 2.89 16.63
CA ARG A 66 -13.75 1.59 17.02
C ARG A 66 -14.76 0.47 16.84
N GLU A 67 -16.01 0.65 17.26
CA GLU A 67 -17.06 -0.36 17.08
C GLU A 67 -17.36 -0.63 15.59
N ALA A 68 -17.48 0.43 14.79
CA ALA A 68 -17.70 0.30 13.35
C ALA A 68 -16.51 -0.38 12.66
N TRP A 69 -15.29 0.04 12.98
CA TRP A 69 -14.05 -0.56 12.50
C TRP A 69 -13.95 -2.05 12.88
N TRP A 70 -14.26 -2.38 14.13
CA TRP A 70 -14.21 -3.76 14.62
C TRP A 70 -15.22 -4.65 13.89
N THR A 71 -16.45 -4.18 13.72
CA THR A 71 -17.51 -4.90 12.98
C THR A 71 -17.10 -5.17 11.54
N ASP A 72 -16.53 -4.17 10.88
CA ASP A 72 -16.03 -4.26 9.51
C ASP A 72 -14.84 -5.26 9.40
N LEU A 73 -13.92 -5.24 10.36
CA LEU A 73 -12.82 -6.20 10.42
C LEU A 73 -13.34 -7.64 10.62
N VAL A 74 -14.27 -7.86 11.56
CA VAL A 74 -14.87 -9.19 11.81
C VAL A 74 -15.54 -9.73 10.55
N ASN A 75 -16.36 -8.91 9.86
CA ASN A 75 -17.01 -9.31 8.62
C ASN A 75 -16.00 -9.65 7.52
N TRP A 76 -14.91 -8.88 7.43
CA TRP A 76 -13.86 -9.14 6.46
C TRP A 76 -13.07 -10.41 6.76
N VAL A 77 -12.76 -10.69 8.02
CA VAL A 77 -12.10 -11.94 8.43
C VAL A 77 -12.99 -13.14 8.16
N ALA A 78 -14.31 -13.03 8.39
CA ALA A 78 -15.26 -14.08 8.04
C ALA A 78 -15.25 -14.35 6.51
N TRP A 79 -15.30 -13.30 5.69
CA TRP A 79 -15.14 -13.43 4.25
C TRP A 79 -13.81 -14.08 3.86
N LEU A 80 -12.70 -13.71 4.52
CA LEU A 80 -11.38 -14.28 4.25
C LEU A 80 -11.36 -15.78 4.57
N HIS A 81 -11.98 -16.16 5.67
CA HIS A 81 -12.09 -17.54 6.11
C HIS A 81 -12.84 -18.41 5.08
N ASP A 82 -13.95 -17.89 4.55
CA ASP A 82 -14.73 -18.58 3.52
C ASP A 82 -14.01 -18.60 2.16
N ALA A 83 -13.44 -17.46 1.75
CA ALA A 83 -12.82 -17.31 0.43
C ALA A 83 -11.51 -18.12 0.26
N TYR A 84 -10.82 -18.41 1.36
CA TYR A 84 -9.55 -19.16 1.37
C TYR A 84 -9.64 -20.49 2.14
N GLU A 85 -10.84 -20.92 2.52
CA GLU A 85 -11.09 -22.17 3.25
C GLU A 85 -10.22 -22.33 4.50
N LEU A 86 -10.04 -21.24 5.26
CA LEU A 86 -9.09 -21.17 6.38
C LEU A 86 -9.47 -22.01 7.60
N SER A 87 -10.73 -22.46 7.67
CA SER A 87 -11.18 -23.48 8.63
C SER A 87 -10.40 -24.77 8.48
N THR A 88 -10.03 -25.10 7.24
CA THR A 88 -9.29 -26.30 6.92
C THR A 88 -7.87 -26.13 7.48
N ASP A 89 -7.41 -27.11 8.25
CA ASP A 89 -6.09 -27.14 8.91
C ASP A 89 -5.84 -26.08 10.00
N GLN A 90 -6.87 -25.37 10.51
CA GLN A 90 -6.72 -24.32 11.54
C GLN A 90 -5.70 -23.23 11.16
N ARG A 91 -5.68 -22.80 9.88
CA ARG A 91 -4.69 -21.83 9.38
C ARG A 91 -4.88 -20.44 9.97
N LEU A 92 -6.11 -20.11 10.34
CA LEU A 92 -6.43 -18.98 11.18
C LEU A 92 -7.20 -19.50 12.39
N PRO A 93 -6.73 -19.26 13.63
CA PRO A 93 -7.39 -19.78 14.81
C PRO A 93 -8.70 -19.01 15.10
N GLU A 94 -9.72 -19.70 15.61
CA GLU A 94 -11.03 -19.09 15.96
C GLU A 94 -10.90 -17.96 16.99
N CYS A 95 -9.86 -18.04 17.82
CA CYS A 95 -9.52 -17.07 18.84
C CYS A 95 -8.68 -15.88 18.34
N TRP A 96 -8.52 -15.68 17.01
CA TRP A 96 -7.69 -14.62 16.41
C TRP A 96 -7.90 -13.24 17.06
N TYR A 97 -9.14 -12.92 17.44
CA TYR A 97 -9.53 -11.66 18.07
C TYR A 97 -8.89 -11.42 19.44
N GLN A 98 -8.42 -12.49 20.10
CA GLN A 98 -7.73 -12.43 21.39
C GLN A 98 -6.21 -12.18 21.23
N HIS A 99 -5.72 -12.02 19.99
CA HIS A 99 -4.32 -11.80 19.68
C HIS A 99 -4.12 -10.40 19.08
N PRO A 100 -3.79 -9.37 19.88
CA PRO A 100 -3.71 -7.99 19.41
C PRO A 100 -2.76 -7.81 18.22
N GLY A 101 -1.60 -8.49 18.21
CA GLY A 101 -0.67 -8.44 17.07
C GLY A 101 -1.30 -8.99 15.79
N LEU A 102 -2.01 -10.12 15.86
CA LEU A 102 -2.69 -10.70 14.71
C LEU A 102 -3.86 -9.82 14.22
N VAL A 103 -4.57 -9.16 15.13
CA VAL A 103 -5.61 -8.18 14.79
C VAL A 103 -5.03 -7.04 13.94
N GLN A 104 -3.85 -6.51 14.31
CA GLN A 104 -3.18 -5.44 13.56
C GLN A 104 -2.74 -5.89 12.17
N GLU A 105 -2.13 -7.07 12.06
CA GLU A 105 -1.73 -7.64 10.76
C GLU A 105 -2.94 -7.84 9.82
N LEU A 106 -4.05 -8.37 10.34
CA LEU A 106 -5.28 -8.56 9.57
C LEU A 106 -5.89 -7.22 9.14
N ALA A 107 -5.87 -6.20 10.01
CA ALA A 107 -6.35 -4.87 9.69
C ALA A 107 -5.50 -4.20 8.59
N ALA A 108 -4.17 -4.29 8.67
CA ALA A 108 -3.26 -3.79 7.65
C ALA A 108 -3.45 -4.51 6.30
N LEU A 109 -3.58 -5.84 6.33
CA LEU A 109 -3.82 -6.64 5.12
C LEU A 109 -5.14 -6.29 4.44
N ARG A 110 -6.19 -6.02 5.23
CA ARG A 110 -7.48 -5.53 4.73
C ARG A 110 -7.34 -4.15 4.08
N ALA A 111 -6.65 -3.21 4.74
CA ALA A 111 -6.44 -1.86 4.24
C ALA A 111 -5.75 -1.89 2.87
N TRP A 112 -4.64 -2.64 2.76
CA TRP A 112 -3.92 -2.79 1.50
C TRP A 112 -4.77 -3.44 0.40
N ARG A 113 -5.63 -4.42 0.74
CA ARG A 113 -6.59 -4.98 -0.22
C ARG A 113 -7.52 -3.90 -0.77
N ALA A 114 -8.05 -3.04 0.09
CA ALA A 114 -8.96 -1.98 -0.34
C ALA A 114 -8.26 -1.00 -1.29
N GLU A 115 -6.99 -0.68 -1.05
CA GLU A 115 -6.20 0.17 -1.96
C GLU A 115 -6.05 -0.45 -3.35
N ILE A 116 -5.87 -1.78 -3.43
CA ILE A 116 -5.70 -2.50 -4.69
C ILE A 116 -7.02 -2.61 -5.47
N TYR A 117 -8.11 -2.93 -4.77
CA TYR A 117 -9.39 -3.30 -5.41
C TYR A 117 -10.44 -2.18 -5.44
N THR A 118 -10.24 -1.11 -4.66
CA THR A 118 -11.12 0.06 -4.60
C THR A 118 -10.29 1.31 -4.91
N PRO A 119 -9.89 1.49 -6.18
CA PRO A 119 -9.05 2.63 -6.51
C PRO A 119 -9.78 3.96 -6.32
N PRO A 120 -9.02 5.04 -6.06
CA PRO A 120 -9.61 6.36 -5.90
C PRO A 120 -10.37 6.75 -7.16
N THR A 121 -11.52 7.38 -6.98
CA THR A 121 -12.22 8.05 -8.08
C THR A 121 -11.61 9.42 -8.29
N ASP A 122 -11.52 9.85 -9.55
CA ASP A 122 -11.25 11.23 -9.92
C ASP A 122 -12.39 12.18 -9.45
N PRO A 123 -12.22 13.51 -9.54
CA PRO A 123 -13.26 14.47 -9.18
C PRO A 123 -14.59 14.27 -9.93
N ASP A 124 -14.56 13.62 -11.10
CA ASP A 124 -15.72 13.32 -11.93
C ASP A 124 -16.38 11.96 -11.57
N GLY A 125 -15.90 11.30 -10.50
CA GLY A 125 -16.43 10.03 -10.00
C GLY A 125 -16.02 8.81 -10.83
N ARG A 126 -15.07 8.95 -11.76
CA ARG A 126 -14.54 7.82 -12.55
C ARG A 126 -13.37 7.20 -11.80
N PRO A 127 -13.22 5.87 -11.80
CA PRO A 127 -12.06 5.23 -11.20
C PRO A 127 -10.79 5.77 -11.86
N ALA A 128 -9.88 6.34 -11.06
CA ALA A 128 -8.59 6.80 -11.53
C ALA A 128 -7.83 5.62 -12.16
N PRO A 129 -7.05 5.85 -13.23
CA PRO A 129 -6.28 4.79 -13.86
C PRO A 129 -5.30 4.17 -12.85
N VAL A 130 -5.60 2.92 -12.46
CA VAL A 130 -4.75 2.14 -11.55
C VAL A 130 -3.68 1.47 -12.37
N TRP A 131 -2.47 2.03 -12.34
CA TRP A 131 -1.30 1.34 -12.87
C TRP A 131 -0.95 0.17 -11.94
N GLY A 132 -0.87 -1.06 -12.47
CA GLY A 132 -0.22 -2.19 -11.78
C GLY A 132 -1.09 -3.17 -10.97
N ASN A 133 -2.41 -3.25 -11.17
CA ASN A 133 -3.30 -4.06 -10.33
C ASN A 133 -2.93 -5.56 -10.21
N GLY A 134 -2.46 -6.22 -11.28
CA GLY A 134 -2.14 -7.64 -11.26
C GLY A 134 -0.90 -7.99 -10.43
N GLY A 135 0.13 -7.12 -10.48
CA GLY A 135 1.35 -7.28 -9.68
C GLY A 135 1.08 -7.07 -8.20
N SER A 136 0.41 -5.97 -7.85
CA SER A 136 0.03 -5.66 -6.48
C SER A 136 -0.94 -6.69 -5.89
N ALA A 137 -1.91 -7.17 -6.67
CA ALA A 137 -2.80 -8.25 -6.24
C ALA A 137 -2.01 -9.54 -5.93
N ARG A 138 -1.05 -9.93 -6.78
CA ARG A 138 -0.19 -11.10 -6.52
C ARG A 138 0.67 -10.90 -5.27
N ALA A 139 1.23 -9.71 -5.08
CA ALA A 139 2.03 -9.39 -3.89
C ALA A 139 1.18 -9.48 -2.61
N TRP A 140 -0.05 -8.95 -2.65
CA TRP A 140 -1.00 -9.05 -1.54
C TRP A 140 -1.32 -10.51 -1.17
N HIS A 141 -1.52 -11.41 -2.16
CA HIS A 141 -1.67 -12.84 -1.88
C HIS A 141 -0.39 -13.51 -1.33
N GLY A 142 0.78 -12.91 -1.57
CA GLY A 142 2.04 -13.27 -0.91
C GLY A 142 1.98 -12.99 0.58
N GLU A 143 1.65 -11.75 0.94
CA GLU A 143 1.59 -11.34 2.34
C GLU A 143 0.44 -12.00 3.11
N LEU A 144 -0.70 -12.26 2.47
CA LEU A 144 -1.75 -13.09 3.08
C LEU A 144 -1.20 -14.43 3.58
N ARG A 145 -0.38 -15.12 2.77
CA ARG A 145 0.22 -16.41 3.17
C ARG A 145 1.24 -16.24 4.28
N ASN A 146 1.95 -15.11 4.34
CA ASN A 146 2.88 -14.80 5.42
C ASN A 146 2.14 -14.57 6.74
N VAL A 147 1.10 -13.74 6.74
CA VAL A 147 0.25 -13.49 7.92
C VAL A 147 -0.38 -14.79 8.42
N LEU A 148 -0.93 -15.63 7.53
CA LEU A 148 -1.52 -16.91 7.94
C LEU A 148 -0.49 -17.89 8.53
N ARG A 149 0.74 -17.90 8.00
CA ARG A 149 1.84 -18.68 8.59
C ARG A 149 2.16 -18.17 10.00
N ALA A 150 2.41 -16.86 10.13
CA ALA A 150 2.73 -16.19 11.39
C ALA A 150 1.60 -16.32 12.43
N ALA A 151 0.34 -16.34 12.01
CA ALA A 151 -0.81 -16.55 12.89
C ALA A 151 -0.62 -17.79 13.77
N THR A 152 -0.18 -18.90 13.18
CA THR A 152 0.01 -20.16 13.91
C THR A 152 1.38 -20.28 14.60
N THR A 153 2.42 -19.68 14.04
CA THR A 153 3.82 -19.86 14.50
C THR A 153 4.33 -18.77 15.43
N GLU A 154 3.67 -17.61 15.49
CA GLU A 154 4.14 -16.43 16.21
C GLU A 154 3.08 -15.88 17.16
N TYR A 155 1.84 -15.67 16.67
CA TYR A 155 0.80 -15.04 17.48
C TYR A 155 0.02 -16.04 18.35
N ALA A 156 -0.36 -17.20 17.79
CA ALA A 156 -1.25 -18.18 18.43
C ALA A 156 -0.55 -19.47 18.87
N VAL A 157 0.78 -19.44 19.06
CA VAL A 157 1.64 -20.61 19.36
C VAL A 157 1.12 -21.43 20.54
N ARG A 158 0.52 -20.78 21.54
CA ARG A 158 0.08 -21.40 22.79
C ARG A 158 -1.44 -21.61 22.89
N CYS A 159 -2.20 -21.29 21.85
CA CYS A 159 -3.67 -21.36 21.92
C CYS A 159 -4.20 -22.77 22.12
N ARG A 160 -3.48 -23.79 21.63
CA ARG A 160 -3.84 -25.19 21.80
C ARG A 160 -3.72 -25.71 23.24
N ALA A 161 -3.04 -24.98 24.14
CA ALA A 161 -2.81 -25.39 25.53
C ALA A 161 -3.62 -24.58 26.57
N GLY A 162 -4.50 -23.68 26.11
CA GLY A 162 -5.28 -22.78 26.97
C GLY A 162 -4.87 -21.32 26.80
N HIS A 163 -5.87 -20.45 26.58
CA HIS A 163 -5.66 -19.02 26.38
C HIS A 163 -5.20 -18.35 27.67
N LYS A 164 -4.01 -17.75 27.62
CA LYS A 164 -3.54 -16.83 28.64
C LYS A 164 -3.12 -15.52 27.96
N PRO A 165 -3.70 -14.37 28.33
CA PRO A 165 -3.28 -13.10 27.76
C PRO A 165 -1.79 -12.86 28.06
N PRO A 166 -1.02 -12.30 27.11
CA PRO A 166 0.36 -11.93 27.37
C PRO A 166 0.41 -10.89 28.50
N ALA A 167 1.52 -10.89 29.24
CA ALA A 167 1.76 -9.86 30.25
C ALA A 167 1.79 -8.49 29.56
N SER A 168 0.98 -7.56 30.03
CA SER A 168 0.95 -6.19 29.52
C SER A 168 2.12 -5.41 30.10
N LEU A 169 3.05 -4.98 29.24
CA LEU A 169 4.11 -4.04 29.62
C LEU A 169 3.54 -2.67 30.02
N ILE A 170 2.33 -2.32 29.56
CA ILE A 170 1.64 -1.07 29.93
C ILE A 170 1.18 -1.12 31.40
N SER A 171 0.93 -2.32 31.94
CA SER A 171 0.24 -2.50 33.23
C SER A 171 1.12 -3.04 34.35
N GLY A 172 2.39 -3.41 34.10
CA GLY A 172 3.16 -4.09 35.15
C GLY A 172 4.68 -4.15 35.02
N ASP A 173 5.30 -3.57 33.99
CA ASP A 173 6.76 -3.60 33.84
C ASP A 173 7.29 -2.19 33.53
N GLU A 174 7.19 -1.32 34.53
CA GLU A 174 7.72 0.05 34.48
C GLU A 174 9.24 0.05 34.25
N ASP A 175 9.93 -0.95 34.81
CA ASP A 175 11.39 -1.09 34.75
C ASP A 175 11.88 -1.37 33.32
N LEU A 176 11.22 -2.27 32.57
CA LEU A 176 11.53 -2.50 31.15
C LEU A 176 11.23 -1.28 30.27
N ARG A 177 10.10 -0.60 30.50
CA ARG A 177 9.78 0.62 29.73
C ARG A 177 10.79 1.73 29.99
N GLN A 178 11.20 1.88 31.24
CA GLN A 178 12.24 2.82 31.62
C GLN A 178 13.59 2.44 31.01
N GLU A 179 13.96 1.15 31.02
CA GLU A 179 15.17 0.66 30.35
C GLU A 179 15.17 1.03 28.87
N TRP A 180 14.08 0.76 28.14
CA TRP A 180 13.95 1.10 26.72
C TRP A 180 14.00 2.60 26.46
N ALA A 181 13.36 3.41 27.31
CA ALA A 181 13.41 4.87 27.20
C ALA A 181 14.84 5.42 27.37
N GLN A 182 15.68 4.76 28.17
CA GLN A 182 17.08 5.15 28.38
C GLN A 182 18.04 4.50 27.36
N ALA A 183 17.64 3.40 26.73
CA ALA A 183 18.44 2.66 25.76
C ALA A 183 18.40 3.31 24.37
N ILE A 184 18.76 4.60 24.26
CA ILE A 184 18.99 5.23 22.96
C ILE A 184 20.09 4.43 22.24
N PRO A 185 19.79 3.84 21.06
CA PRO A 185 20.78 3.09 20.29
C PRO A 185 21.98 3.97 19.95
N GLU A 186 23.19 3.41 20.01
CA GLU A 186 24.47 4.09 19.69
C GLU A 186 24.42 5.01 18.45
N PRO A 187 23.82 4.60 17.32
CA PRO A 187 23.73 5.46 16.13
C PRO A 187 22.86 6.72 16.32
N LEU A 188 21.97 6.71 17.31
CA LEU A 188 21.04 7.80 17.65
C LEU A 188 21.50 8.57 18.90
N ARG A 189 22.55 8.11 19.58
CA ARG A 189 23.08 8.74 20.79
C ARG A 189 23.92 9.95 20.39
N PRO A 190 23.71 11.13 21.00
CA PRO A 190 24.60 12.27 20.80
C PRO A 190 26.03 11.88 21.20
N PRO A 191 27.07 12.23 20.42
CA PRO A 191 28.44 11.85 20.76
C PRO A 191 28.83 12.41 22.14
N ALA A 192 29.31 11.53 23.02
CA ALA A 192 29.71 11.88 24.37
C ALA A 192 30.85 12.92 24.34
N GLY A 193 30.60 14.09 24.94
CA GLY A 193 31.55 15.20 24.89
C GLY A 193 31.32 16.19 23.75
N ALA A 194 30.19 16.10 23.02
CA ALA A 194 29.65 17.28 22.36
C ALA A 194 29.53 18.38 23.44
N PRO A 195 30.25 19.50 23.32
CA PRO A 195 30.00 20.64 24.19
C PRO A 195 28.49 20.94 24.16
N PRO A 196 27.87 21.47 25.24
CA PRO A 196 26.62 22.21 25.00
C PRO A 196 26.93 23.13 23.82
N PRO A 197 26.12 23.11 22.75
CA PRO A 197 26.43 23.88 21.56
C PRO A 197 26.82 25.26 22.07
N PRO A 198 28.02 25.76 21.74
CA PRO A 198 28.46 27.02 22.28
C PRO A 198 27.29 27.97 22.11
N GLY A 199 26.93 28.69 23.18
CA GLY A 199 26.06 29.85 23.08
C GLY A 199 26.69 30.72 22.01
N GLY A 200 26.23 30.50 20.80
CA GLY A 200 26.97 30.70 19.57
C GLY A 200 25.95 31.31 18.65
N PRO A 201 26.30 32.41 17.99
CA PRO A 201 25.35 33.22 17.28
C PRO A 201 24.63 32.35 16.26
N SER A 202 23.30 32.48 16.22
CA SER A 202 22.39 31.96 15.21
C SER A 202 23.11 31.61 13.90
N SER A 203 23.52 30.36 13.74
CA SER A 203 23.91 29.84 12.44
C SER A 203 22.61 29.48 11.77
N GLY A 204 22.21 30.36 10.85
CA GLY A 204 20.88 30.46 10.27
C GLY A 204 20.38 29.15 9.70
N CYS A 205 19.47 28.50 10.43
CA CYS A 205 18.37 27.84 9.75
C CYS A 205 17.68 28.94 8.97
N LEU A 206 17.90 28.99 7.66
CA LEU A 206 17.05 29.77 6.76
C LEU A 206 15.70 29.08 6.85
N GLU A 207 14.91 29.55 7.81
CA GLU A 207 13.58 29.07 8.12
C GLU A 207 12.59 30.15 7.67
N VAL A 208 11.58 29.72 6.92
CA VAL A 208 10.57 30.60 6.38
C VAL A 208 9.21 30.14 6.89
N SER A 209 8.36 31.06 7.34
CA SER A 209 7.02 30.69 7.78
C SER A 209 6.18 30.15 6.62
N HIS A 210 5.28 29.20 6.89
CA HIS A 210 4.38 28.66 5.87
C HIS A 210 3.55 29.74 5.17
N GLN A 211 3.14 30.79 5.90
CA GLN A 211 2.43 31.92 5.31
C GLN A 211 3.29 32.67 4.30
N HIS A 212 4.58 32.90 4.59
CA HIS A 212 5.47 33.59 3.68
C HIS A 212 5.76 32.75 2.43
N MET A 213 6.04 31.45 2.59
CA MET A 213 6.25 30.55 1.45
C MET A 213 5.00 30.42 0.58
N SER A 214 3.81 30.36 1.20
CA SER A 214 2.54 30.34 0.46
C SER A 214 2.36 31.62 -0.38
N ALA A 215 2.67 32.79 0.17
CA ALA A 215 2.63 34.05 -0.58
C ALA A 215 3.63 34.07 -1.74
N LEU A 216 4.82 33.48 -1.57
CA LEU A 216 5.81 33.35 -2.66
C LEU A 216 5.33 32.41 -3.77
N ILE A 217 4.61 31.33 -3.44
CA ILE A 217 4.01 30.43 -4.43
C ILE A 217 2.88 31.13 -5.18
N GLU A 218 1.97 31.81 -4.47
CA GLU A 218 0.85 32.54 -5.06
C GLU A 218 1.31 33.66 -6.01
N THR A 219 2.41 34.33 -5.66
CA THR A 219 3.01 35.38 -6.48
C THR A 219 3.92 34.85 -7.59
N GLY A 220 4.12 33.54 -7.70
CA GLY A 220 4.94 32.88 -8.73
C GLY A 220 6.45 33.00 -8.53
N HIS A 221 6.90 33.45 -7.36
CA HIS A 221 8.33 33.53 -7.03
C HIS A 221 8.89 32.19 -6.56
N ALA A 222 8.05 31.32 -5.99
CA ALA A 222 8.39 29.98 -5.55
C ALA A 222 7.63 28.91 -6.33
N HIS A 223 8.30 27.82 -6.67
CA HIS A 223 7.75 26.76 -7.52
C HIS A 223 7.76 25.42 -6.79
N ALA A 224 6.60 24.81 -6.60
CA ALA A 224 6.53 23.44 -6.07
C ALA A 224 7.14 22.45 -7.05
N LEU A 225 7.78 21.39 -6.52
CA LEU A 225 8.38 20.32 -7.31
C LEU A 225 7.40 19.72 -8.31
N CYS A 226 6.20 19.38 -7.84
CA CYS A 226 5.06 19.04 -8.68
C CYS A 226 3.74 19.26 -7.93
N PRO A 227 2.59 19.40 -8.64
CA PRO A 227 1.29 19.62 -8.01
C PRO A 227 0.83 18.52 -7.05
N HIS A 228 1.45 17.34 -7.13
CA HIS A 228 1.09 16.16 -6.32
C HIS A 228 2.01 15.94 -5.12
N ILE A 229 3.13 16.68 -5.02
CA ILE A 229 4.06 16.64 -3.88
C ILE A 229 4.35 18.09 -3.49
N PRO A 230 3.41 18.75 -2.77
CA PRO A 230 3.57 20.16 -2.40
C PRO A 230 4.63 20.38 -1.32
N GLY A 231 5.15 19.32 -0.68
CA GLY A 231 6.09 19.41 0.42
C GLY A 231 7.51 19.86 0.04
N TYR A 232 7.81 20.05 -1.24
CA TYR A 232 9.10 20.55 -1.73
C TYR A 232 8.90 21.74 -2.67
N VAL A 233 9.56 22.86 -2.37
CA VAL A 233 9.42 24.13 -3.09
C VAL A 233 10.79 24.69 -3.42
N HIS A 234 10.99 25.13 -4.66
CA HIS A 234 12.19 25.81 -5.09
C HIS A 234 11.98 27.32 -5.09
N HIS A 235 12.83 28.05 -4.36
CA HIS A 235 12.79 29.51 -4.28
C HIS A 235 14.22 30.05 -4.14
N ASP A 236 14.56 31.04 -4.97
CA ASP A 236 15.87 31.73 -4.97
C ASP A 236 17.09 30.79 -5.02
N GLY A 237 17.03 29.80 -5.91
CA GLY A 237 18.12 28.81 -6.09
C GLY A 237 18.27 27.81 -4.95
N THR A 238 17.32 27.77 -4.01
CA THR A 238 17.34 26.88 -2.86
C THR A 238 16.06 26.05 -2.80
N TRP A 239 16.20 24.77 -2.48
CA TRP A 239 15.06 23.90 -2.18
C TRP A 239 14.63 24.07 -0.73
N TRP A 240 13.32 24.04 -0.51
CA TRP A 240 12.67 24.18 0.77
C TRP A 240 11.76 22.99 1.01
N VAL A 241 11.81 22.43 2.21
CA VAL A 241 10.95 21.31 2.63
C VAL A 241 9.99 21.77 3.71
N ALA A 242 8.74 21.33 3.63
CA ALA A 242 7.75 21.57 4.67
C ALA A 242 8.17 20.85 5.96
N GLY A 243 8.46 21.62 7.00
CA GLY A 243 8.82 21.16 8.33
C GLY A 243 7.61 21.03 9.27
N PRO A 244 7.84 20.55 10.50
CA PRO A 244 6.82 20.59 11.54
C PRO A 244 6.42 22.05 11.88
N GLU A 245 5.26 22.23 12.48
CA GLU A 245 4.80 23.54 13.00
C GLU A 245 4.59 24.66 11.95
N GLN A 246 4.22 24.31 10.71
CA GLN A 246 3.95 25.32 9.65
C GLN A 246 5.20 26.15 9.30
N THR A 247 6.35 25.49 9.24
CA THR A 247 7.64 26.11 8.87
C THR A 247 8.19 25.46 7.60
N TRP A 248 9.05 26.18 6.90
CA TRP A 248 9.80 25.69 5.75
C TRP A 248 11.28 25.77 6.06
N LEU A 249 11.96 24.66 5.84
CA LEU A 249 13.38 24.51 6.12
C LEU A 249 14.14 24.45 4.80
N ALA A 250 15.20 25.24 4.66
CA ALA A 250 16.10 25.14 3.53
C ALA A 250 16.78 23.76 3.50
N VAL A 251 16.76 23.13 2.33
CA VAL A 251 17.49 21.88 2.07
C VAL A 251 18.97 22.23 1.93
N THR A 252 19.75 21.90 2.96
CA THR A 252 21.19 22.17 3.02
C THR A 252 22.06 21.01 2.53
N ASP A 253 21.48 19.82 2.33
CA ASP A 253 22.17 18.68 1.74
C ASP A 253 22.24 18.83 0.21
N PRO A 254 23.45 19.00 -0.37
CA PRO A 254 23.61 19.18 -1.81
C PRO A 254 23.17 17.94 -2.61
N THR A 255 23.31 16.74 -2.05
CA THR A 255 22.91 15.49 -2.73
C THR A 255 21.39 15.44 -2.90
N LEU A 256 20.66 15.84 -1.85
CA LEU A 256 19.20 15.93 -1.90
C LEU A 256 18.75 17.04 -2.85
N ALA A 257 19.43 18.19 -2.86
CA ALA A 257 19.13 19.28 -3.80
C ALA A 257 19.31 18.82 -5.26
N ASP A 258 20.40 18.14 -5.60
CA ASP A 258 20.66 17.59 -6.94
C ASP A 258 19.57 16.59 -7.37
N HIS A 259 19.10 15.74 -6.44
CA HIS A 259 18.00 14.82 -6.70
C HIS A 259 16.68 15.55 -6.98
N LEU A 260 16.38 16.61 -6.23
CA LEU A 260 15.19 17.43 -6.43
C LEU A 260 15.23 18.18 -7.76
N ASP A 261 16.40 18.68 -8.19
CA ASP A 261 16.59 19.29 -9.50
C ASP A 261 16.36 18.29 -10.65
N ALA A 262 16.93 17.09 -10.53
CA ALA A 262 16.72 16.02 -11.51
C ALA A 262 15.24 15.61 -11.61
N ALA A 263 14.54 15.55 -10.47
CA ALA A 263 13.12 15.27 -10.40
C ALA A 263 12.29 16.40 -11.04
N ALA A 264 12.58 17.66 -10.72
CA ALA A 264 11.91 18.83 -11.29
C ALA A 264 12.07 18.88 -12.82
N ALA A 265 13.29 18.65 -13.32
CA ALA A 265 13.57 18.61 -14.75
C ALA A 265 12.84 17.45 -15.46
N THR A 266 12.73 16.29 -14.80
CA THR A 266 11.97 15.15 -15.32
C THR A 266 10.49 15.47 -15.44
N TRP A 267 9.93 16.11 -14.43
CA TRP A 267 8.55 16.54 -14.41
C TRP A 267 8.25 17.60 -15.50
N ALA A 268 9.11 18.61 -15.64
CA ALA A 268 8.98 19.63 -16.68
C ALA A 268 9.00 19.01 -18.10
N ARG A 269 9.87 18.02 -18.35
CA ARG A 269 9.88 17.28 -19.62
C ARG A 269 8.57 16.51 -19.86
N ALA A 270 8.04 15.86 -18.82
CA ALA A 270 6.78 15.12 -18.92
C ALA A 270 5.58 16.06 -19.20
N GLN A 271 5.55 17.23 -18.57
CA GLN A 271 4.52 18.25 -18.84
C GLN A 271 4.62 18.79 -20.26
N ALA A 272 5.84 19.12 -20.73
CA ALA A 272 6.06 19.59 -22.09
C ALA A 272 5.64 18.54 -23.13
N ALA A 273 5.96 17.26 -22.90
CA ALA A 273 5.54 16.17 -23.77
C ALA A 273 4.01 16.01 -23.80
N THR A 274 3.34 16.19 -22.66
CA THR A 274 1.87 16.14 -22.55
C THR A 274 1.23 17.33 -23.26
N ALA A 275 1.79 18.53 -23.14
CA ALA A 275 1.29 19.73 -23.81
C ALA A 275 1.49 19.67 -25.34
N ALA A 276 2.59 19.06 -25.81
CA ALA A 276 2.86 18.85 -27.22
C ALA A 276 2.05 17.70 -27.84
N TYR A 277 1.44 16.84 -27.03
CA TYR A 277 0.62 15.74 -27.50
C TYR A 277 -0.67 16.27 -28.13
N THR A 278 -0.69 16.31 -29.47
CA THR A 278 -1.91 16.53 -30.23
C THR A 278 -2.56 15.17 -30.51
N PRO A 279 -3.71 14.83 -29.90
CA PRO A 279 -4.37 13.57 -30.18
C PRO A 279 -4.75 13.54 -31.66
N THR A 280 -4.25 12.54 -32.39
CA THR A 280 -4.58 12.36 -33.80
C THR A 280 -6.09 12.12 -33.91
N PRO A 281 -6.84 12.91 -34.69
CA PRO A 281 -8.26 12.63 -34.89
C PRO A 281 -8.37 11.27 -35.56
N ARG A 282 -9.05 10.35 -34.87
CA ARG A 282 -9.35 9.01 -35.36
C ARG A 282 -10.14 9.16 -36.66
N GLN A 283 -9.47 8.96 -37.80
CA GLN A 283 -10.13 8.95 -39.10
C GLN A 283 -11.19 7.85 -39.13
N ALA A 284 -12.35 8.25 -39.65
CA ALA A 284 -13.59 7.51 -39.71
C ALA A 284 -13.47 6.17 -40.44
N HIS A 285 -14.26 5.19 -39.99
CA HIS A 285 -14.82 4.21 -40.91
C HIS A 285 -16.32 4.42 -41.00
N HIS A 286 -16.72 4.92 -42.17
CA HIS A 286 -18.03 4.74 -42.77
C HIS A 286 -18.59 3.34 -42.51
N HIS A 287 -19.86 3.26 -42.11
CA HIS A 287 -20.91 2.49 -42.78
C HIS A 287 -22.29 2.88 -42.24
#